data_AF-A0A1D2QKZ4-F1
#
_entry.id   AF-A0A1D2QKZ4-F1
#
_cell.length_a   1.000
_cell.length_b   1.000
_cell.length_c   1.000
_cell.angle_alpha   90.00
_cell.angle_beta   90.00
_cell.angle_gamma   90.00
#
_symmetry.space_group_name_H-M   'P 1'
#
loop_
_entity.id
_entity.type
_entity.pdbx_description
1 polymer ?
#
loop_
_entity_poly.entity_id
_entity_poly.type
_entity_poly.pdbx_seq_one_letter_code
_entity_poly.pdbx_strand_id
1 'polypeptide(L)'
;MVLMSNAMHRAGLLGIPRRTAEPQYQNFDFTATIGSVAELRAQIAIGAALLFLSVVLFLFNILLSSIEDPIEIPVDDRIPAPLSGASGSPVVLDNLKLWTAIAAILVILAYVIPLASIIRDAGLFGRTVAIPVLIDGFNLLMGVIA
;
A
#
# COMPACT_ATOMS: atom_id res chain seq x y z
N MET A 1 14.62 -6.13 1.23
CA MET A 1 13.49 -5.53 1.99
C MET A 1 13.61 -5.64 3.51
N VAL A 2 14.33 -6.62 4.06
CA VAL A 2 14.45 -6.85 5.52
C VAL A 2 14.87 -5.59 6.30
N LEU A 3 15.94 -4.91 5.88
CA LEU A 3 16.47 -3.74 6.60
C LEU A 3 15.49 -2.54 6.59
N MET A 4 15.07 -2.10 5.41
CA MET A 4 14.13 -0.98 5.26
C MET A 4 12.76 -1.27 5.91
N SER A 5 12.23 -2.48 5.75
CA SER A 5 10.93 -2.86 6.30
C SER A 5 10.95 -2.86 7.83
N ASN A 6 12.00 -3.44 8.44
CA ASN A 6 12.18 -3.43 9.90
C ASN A 6 12.26 -1.99 10.42
N ALA A 7 13.10 -1.16 9.82
CA ALA A 7 13.29 0.21 10.25
C ALA A 7 12.03 1.07 10.12
N MET A 8 11.30 0.96 9.01
CA MET A 8 10.06 1.71 8.77
C MET A 8 8.91 1.25 9.66
N HIS A 9 8.83 -0.05 9.97
CA HIS A 9 7.84 -0.55 10.92
C HIS A 9 8.11 -0.02 12.34
N ARG A 10 9.36 -0.09 12.79
CA ARG A 10 9.78 0.51 14.08
C ARG A 10 9.55 2.01 14.10
N ALA A 11 9.91 2.73 13.03
CA ALA A 11 9.66 4.17 12.92
C ALA A 11 8.16 4.52 12.99
N GLY A 12 7.29 3.71 12.38
CA GLY A 12 5.84 3.86 12.48
C GLY A 12 5.31 3.70 13.91
N LEU A 13 5.87 2.76 14.68
CA LEU A 13 5.54 2.58 16.11
C LEU A 13 5.99 3.77 16.97
N LEU A 14 7.01 4.51 16.53
CA LEU A 14 7.46 5.76 17.17
C LEU A 14 6.63 6.99 16.75
N GLY A 15 5.63 6.83 15.87
CA GLY A 15 4.82 7.93 15.37
C GLY A 15 5.50 8.81 14.32
N ILE A 16 6.63 8.35 13.74
CA ILE A 16 7.33 9.09 12.68
C ILE A 16 6.46 9.13 11.41
N PRO A 17 6.13 10.32 10.87
CA PRO A 17 5.27 10.43 9.69
C PRO A 17 5.96 9.94 8.40
N ARG A 18 5.21 9.23 7.55
CA ARG A 18 5.72 8.56 6.34
C ARG A 18 5.95 9.46 5.11
N ARG A 19 5.59 10.75 5.15
CA ARG A 19 5.60 11.67 4.00
C ARG A 19 6.34 12.97 4.31
N THR A 20 7.41 12.89 5.09
CA THR A 20 8.23 14.03 5.50
C THR A 20 9.70 13.69 5.29
N ALA A 21 10.48 14.63 4.74
CA ALA A 21 11.91 14.41 4.48
C ALA A 21 12.73 14.31 5.79
N GLU A 22 12.33 15.09 6.80
CA GLU A 22 12.92 15.08 8.14
C GLU A 22 11.87 15.67 9.11
N PRO A 23 11.22 14.87 9.95
CA PRO A 23 10.20 15.38 10.86
C PRO A 23 10.86 16.11 12.03
N GLN A 24 11.04 17.43 11.88
CA GLN A 24 11.46 18.32 12.97
C GLN A 24 10.23 19.03 13.51
N TYR A 25 9.91 18.77 14.77
CA TYR A 25 8.85 19.48 15.49
C TYR A 25 9.48 20.37 16.55
N GLN A 26 9.04 21.61 16.63
CA GLN A 26 9.49 22.52 17.67
C GLN A 26 9.05 21.95 19.04
N ASN A 27 10.01 21.69 19.93
CA ASN A 27 9.82 21.12 21.27
C ASN A 27 9.34 19.66 21.34
N PHE A 28 9.50 18.86 20.27
CA PHE A 28 9.15 17.44 20.30
C PHE A 28 10.24 16.60 19.65
N ASP A 29 10.70 15.58 20.38
CA ASP A 29 11.73 14.65 19.91
C ASP A 29 11.20 13.20 19.92
N PHE A 30 11.55 12.47 18.87
CA PHE A 30 11.15 11.08 18.71
C PHE A 30 12.08 10.19 19.53
N THR A 31 11.61 9.76 20.70
CA THR A 31 12.38 8.85 21.55
C THR A 31 12.04 7.40 21.22
N ALA A 32 13.05 6.61 20.87
CA ALA A 32 12.89 5.19 20.61
C ALA A 32 12.89 4.37 21.91
N THR A 33 11.89 3.51 22.13
CA THR A 33 11.85 2.59 23.28
C THR A 33 12.97 1.55 23.24
N ILE A 34 13.37 1.13 22.04
CA ILE A 34 14.49 0.20 21.80
C ILE A 34 15.31 0.75 20.63
N GLY A 35 16.60 1.00 20.87
CA GLY A 35 17.52 1.54 19.88
C GLY A 35 17.50 3.07 19.81
N SER A 36 17.76 3.63 18.63
CA SER A 36 17.70 5.08 18.40
C SER A 36 17.13 5.42 17.03
N VAL A 37 16.62 6.65 16.85
CA VAL A 37 16.21 7.14 15.54
C VAL A 37 17.37 7.14 14.55
N ALA A 38 18.60 7.37 15.02
CA ALA A 38 19.80 7.28 14.21
C ALA A 38 20.07 5.85 13.69
N GLU A 39 19.88 4.83 14.53
CA GLU A 39 19.97 3.43 14.13
C GLU A 39 18.95 3.08 13.03
N LEU A 40 17.70 3.52 13.21
CA LEU A 40 16.64 3.32 12.21
C LEU A 40 16.99 3.99 10.88
N ARG A 41 17.52 5.22 10.92
CA ARG A 41 17.99 5.94 9.72
C ARG A 41 19.15 5.23 9.05
N ALA A 42 20.10 4.69 9.83
CA ALA A 42 21.20 3.90 9.30
C ALA A 42 20.70 2.64 8.56
N GLN A 43 19.75 1.90 9.16
CA GLN A 43 19.16 0.74 8.51
C GLN A 43 18.43 1.11 7.20
N ILE A 44 17.72 2.23 7.17
CA ILE A 44 17.09 2.75 5.94
C ILE A 44 18.15 3.11 4.90
N ALA A 45 19.21 3.82 5.28
CA ALA A 45 20.28 4.21 4.36
C ALA A 45 21.00 3.00 3.76
N ILE A 46 21.35 2.00 4.57
CA ILE A 46 21.97 0.76 4.11
C ILE A 46 21.01 -0.01 3.19
N GLY A 47 19.74 -0.14 3.58
CA GLY A 47 18.71 -0.78 2.77
C GLY A 47 18.52 -0.09 1.42
N ALA A 48 18.50 1.25 1.40
CA ALA A 48 18.35 2.05 0.19
C ALA A 48 19.57 1.92 -0.74
N ALA A 49 20.80 1.94 -0.20
CA ALA A 49 22.01 1.74 -0.98
C ALA A 49 22.05 0.37 -1.68
N LEU A 50 21.65 -0.70 -0.97
CA LEU A 50 21.55 -2.04 -1.56
C LEU A 50 20.49 -2.13 -2.66
N LEU A 51 19.31 -1.53 -2.44
CA LEU A 51 18.26 -1.49 -3.46
C LEU A 51 18.66 -0.64 -4.67
N PHE A 52 19.34 0.48 -4.45
CA PHE A 52 19.88 1.30 -5.53
C PHE A 52 20.87 0.51 -6.38
N LEU A 53 21.85 -0.15 -5.74
CA LEU A 53 22.80 -1.02 -6.44
C LEU A 53 22.08 -2.14 -7.19
N SER A 54 21.09 -2.79 -6.56
CA SER A 54 20.29 -3.83 -7.19
C SER A 54 19.56 -3.35 -8.44
N VAL A 55 18.97 -2.14 -8.41
CA VAL A 55 18.28 -1.57 -9.58
C VAL A 55 19.28 -1.23 -10.67
N VAL A 56 20.44 -0.66 -10.34
CA VAL A 56 21.50 -0.38 -11.33
C VAL A 56 21.94 -1.68 -12.02
N LEU A 57 22.24 -2.73 -11.25
CA LEU A 57 22.64 -4.03 -11.81
C LEU A 57 21.51 -4.68 -12.63
N PHE A 58 20.27 -4.57 -12.17
CA PHE A 58 19.11 -5.08 -12.90
C PHE A 58 18.90 -4.37 -14.24
N LEU A 59 18.97 -3.03 -14.25
CA LEU A 59 18.85 -2.24 -15.48
C LEU A 59 20.02 -2.50 -16.43
N PHE A 60 21.23 -2.66 -15.88
CA PHE A 60 22.40 -3.05 -16.65
C PHE A 60 22.22 -4.44 -17.29
N ASN A 61 21.72 -5.42 -16.53
CA ASN A 61 21.44 -6.75 -17.05
C ASN A 61 20.36 -6.72 -18.15
N ILE A 62 19.25 -6.00 -17.93
CA ILE A 62 18.22 -5.80 -18.96
C ILE A 62 18.81 -5.17 -20.22
N LEU A 63 19.64 -4.15 -20.06
CA LEU A 63 20.25 -3.47 -21.20
C LEU A 63 21.12 -4.44 -22.00
N LEU A 64 21.98 -5.21 -21.35
CA LEU A 64 22.80 -6.24 -21.99
C LEU A 64 21.94 -7.31 -22.67
N SER A 65 20.97 -7.88 -21.96
CA SER A 65 20.07 -8.88 -22.52
C SER A 65 19.22 -8.35 -23.68
N SER A 66 18.95 -7.03 -23.74
CA SER A 66 18.18 -6.42 -24.82
C SER A 66 18.96 -6.24 -26.13
N ILE A 67 20.29 -6.25 -26.06
CA ILE A 67 21.18 -6.09 -27.23
C ILE A 67 21.81 -7.41 -27.68
N GLU A 68 21.69 -8.47 -26.87
CA GLU A 68 22.13 -9.81 -27.23
C GLU A 68 21.12 -10.50 -28.15
N ASP A 69 21.63 -11.37 -29.02
CA ASP A 69 20.77 -12.19 -29.88
C ASP A 69 19.97 -13.19 -29.02
N PRO A 70 18.69 -13.47 -29.38
CA PRO A 70 17.90 -14.47 -28.69
C PRO A 70 18.59 -15.83 -28.65
N ILE A 71 18.58 -16.49 -27.49
CA ILE A 71 19.06 -17.87 -27.34
C ILE A 71 18.34 -18.81 -28.33
N GLU A 72 19.13 -19.57 -29.08
CA GLU A 72 18.65 -20.44 -30.18
C GLU A 72 17.81 -21.64 -29.71
N ILE A 73 17.84 -21.94 -28.40
CA ILE A 73 17.04 -22.98 -27.75
C ILE A 73 16.41 -22.40 -26.48
N PRO A 74 15.19 -21.83 -26.55
CA PRO A 74 14.47 -21.39 -25.38
C PRO A 74 14.14 -22.60 -24.49
N VAL A 75 14.41 -22.50 -23.19
CA VAL A 75 14.21 -23.61 -22.23
C VAL A 75 12.73 -23.92 -21.96
N ASP A 76 11.78 -23.17 -22.53
CA ASP A 76 10.38 -23.21 -22.07
C ASP A 76 9.35 -23.10 -23.21
N ASP A 77 9.59 -23.77 -24.35
CA ASP A 77 8.62 -23.80 -25.47
C ASP A 77 7.32 -24.56 -25.15
N ARG A 78 7.25 -25.27 -24.01
CA ARG A 78 6.13 -26.15 -23.67
C ARG A 78 5.81 -26.14 -22.18
N ILE A 79 4.59 -25.73 -21.86
CA ILE A 79 4.03 -25.87 -20.52
C ILE A 79 3.88 -27.37 -20.20
N PRO A 80 4.41 -27.87 -19.07
CA PRO A 80 4.22 -29.25 -18.66
C PRO A 80 2.74 -29.62 -18.56
N ALA A 81 2.42 -30.88 -18.84
CA ALA A 81 1.05 -31.36 -18.69
C ALA A 81 0.60 -31.23 -17.23
N PRO A 82 -0.64 -30.75 -16.97
CA PRO A 82 -1.16 -30.64 -15.61
C PRO A 82 -1.29 -32.03 -14.97
N LEU A 83 -1.07 -32.09 -13.64
CA LEU A 83 -1.17 -33.34 -12.87
C LEU A 83 -2.59 -33.95 -12.86
N SER A 84 -3.60 -33.16 -13.20
CA SER A 84 -4.99 -33.58 -13.33
C SER A 84 -5.62 -32.97 -14.59
N GLY A 85 -6.56 -33.69 -15.19
CA GLY A 85 -7.33 -33.16 -16.33
C GLY A 85 -8.31 -32.07 -15.90
N ALA A 86 -8.87 -31.36 -16.87
CA ALA A 86 -9.84 -30.28 -16.63
C ALA A 86 -11.07 -30.73 -15.81
N SER A 87 -11.44 -32.00 -15.86
CA SER A 87 -12.53 -32.59 -15.07
C SER A 87 -12.23 -32.71 -13.56
N GLY A 88 -10.98 -32.51 -13.14
CA GLY A 88 -10.58 -32.55 -11.74
C GLY A 88 -10.92 -31.28 -10.96
N SER A 89 -11.33 -30.20 -11.64
CA SER A 89 -11.70 -28.94 -10.99
C SER A 89 -13.15 -28.97 -10.48
N PRO A 90 -13.41 -28.59 -9.22
CA PRO A 90 -14.77 -28.39 -8.74
C PRO A 90 -15.49 -27.31 -9.56
N VAL A 91 -16.70 -27.62 -10.03
CA VAL A 91 -17.52 -26.73 -10.90
C VAL A 91 -17.72 -25.33 -10.31
N VAL A 92 -17.77 -25.22 -8.97
CA VAL A 92 -17.91 -23.94 -8.27
C VAL A 92 -16.68 -23.05 -8.45
N LEU A 93 -15.47 -23.62 -8.43
CA LEU A 93 -14.22 -22.87 -8.57
C LEU A 93 -13.94 -22.49 -10.02
N ASP A 94 -14.40 -23.29 -10.98
CA ASP A 94 -14.25 -23.04 -12.42
C ASP A 94 -15.30 -22.04 -12.98
N ASN A 95 -16.32 -21.68 -12.19
CA ASN A 95 -17.38 -20.78 -12.63
C ASN A 95 -16.99 -19.30 -12.43
N LEU A 96 -16.29 -18.72 -13.41
CA LEU A 96 -15.92 -17.30 -13.39
C LEU A 96 -17.13 -16.36 -13.27
N LYS A 97 -18.30 -16.72 -13.82
CA LYS A 97 -19.51 -15.90 -13.72
C LYS A 97 -20.00 -15.82 -12.28
N LEU A 98 -19.99 -16.95 -11.56
CA LEU A 98 -20.35 -17.01 -10.14
C LEU A 98 -19.45 -16.10 -9.30
N TRP A 99 -18.12 -16.26 -9.41
CA TRP A 99 -17.18 -15.46 -8.63
C TRP A 99 -17.18 -13.98 -8.99
N THR A 100 -17.37 -13.65 -10.28
CA THR A 100 -17.53 -12.25 -10.72
C THR A 100 -18.80 -11.64 -10.14
N ALA A 101 -19.92 -12.37 -10.13
CA ALA A 101 -21.16 -11.90 -9.52
C ALA A 101 -21.02 -11.70 -8.01
N ILE A 102 -20.41 -12.66 -7.30
CA ILE A 102 -20.14 -12.54 -5.86
C ILE A 102 -19.26 -11.31 -5.59
N ALA A 103 -18.17 -11.14 -6.32
CA ALA A 103 -17.26 -10.00 -6.17
C ALA A 103 -18.00 -8.66 -6.39
N ALA A 104 -18.80 -8.54 -7.45
CA ALA A 104 -19.60 -7.36 -7.72
C ALA A 104 -20.59 -7.05 -6.58
N ILE A 105 -21.30 -8.07 -6.07
CA ILE A 105 -22.22 -7.90 -4.94
C ILE A 105 -21.46 -7.45 -3.69
N LEU A 106 -20.32 -8.06 -3.37
CA LEU A 106 -19.51 -7.68 -2.21
C LEU A 106 -19.02 -6.22 -2.30
N VAL A 107 -18.58 -5.77 -3.48
CA VAL A 107 -18.20 -4.37 -3.71
C VAL A 107 -19.40 -3.45 -3.51
N ILE A 108 -20.57 -3.77 -4.08
CA ILE A 108 -21.80 -2.98 -3.90
C ILE A 108 -22.14 -2.86 -2.41
N LEU A 109 -22.19 -3.97 -1.68
CA LEU A 109 -22.52 -3.98 -0.26
C LEU A 109 -21.52 -3.17 0.58
N ALA A 110 -20.22 -3.27 0.27
CA ALA A 110 -19.18 -2.55 1.00
C ALA A 110 -19.19 -1.04 0.73
N TYR A 111 -19.51 -0.60 -0.49
CA TYR A 111 -19.31 0.78 -0.92
C TYR A 111 -20.59 1.60 -1.11
N VAL A 112 -21.77 1.00 -1.26
CA VAL A 112 -23.01 1.78 -1.48
C VAL A 112 -23.31 2.70 -0.31
N ILE A 113 -23.21 2.23 0.95
CA ILE A 113 -23.52 3.07 2.11
C ILE A 113 -22.51 4.24 2.23
N PRO A 114 -21.18 4.01 2.22
CA PRO A 114 -20.20 5.12 2.24
C PRO A 114 -20.33 6.09 1.07
N LEU A 115 -20.56 5.60 -0.15
CA LEU A 115 -20.72 6.47 -1.31
C LEU A 115 -22.00 7.30 -1.21
N ALA A 116 -23.11 6.70 -0.76
CA ALA A 116 -24.37 7.41 -0.57
C ALA A 116 -24.29 8.48 0.54
N SER A 117 -23.48 8.29 1.59
CA SER A 117 -23.25 9.35 2.57
C SER A 117 -22.47 10.51 1.95
N ILE A 118 -21.36 10.23 1.27
CA ILE A 118 -20.53 11.27 0.61
C ILE A 118 -21.35 12.07 -0.40
N ILE A 119 -22.18 11.41 -1.22
CA ILE A 119 -23.02 12.05 -2.23
C ILE A 119 -24.11 12.92 -1.57
N ARG A 120 -24.68 12.50 -0.44
CA ARG A 120 -25.68 13.30 0.28
C ARG A 120 -25.06 14.51 0.97
N ASP A 121 -23.87 14.37 1.52
CA ASP A 121 -23.21 15.43 2.30
C ASP A 121 -22.61 16.52 1.39
N ALA A 122 -21.87 16.12 0.35
CA ALA A 122 -21.15 17.05 -0.51
C ALA A 122 -21.72 17.15 -1.93
N GLY A 123 -22.55 16.20 -2.37
CA GLY A 123 -22.90 16.04 -3.79
C GLY A 123 -21.83 15.28 -4.57
N LEU A 124 -22.19 14.77 -5.76
CA LEU A 124 -21.27 14.03 -6.65
C LEU A 124 -20.05 14.84 -7.11
N PHE A 125 -20.18 16.17 -7.17
CA PHE A 125 -19.13 17.12 -7.56
C PHE A 125 -18.91 18.20 -6.50
N GLY A 126 -19.19 17.86 -5.24
CA GLY A 126 -19.18 18.81 -4.14
C GLY A 126 -17.93 19.66 -4.08
N ARG A 127 -18.10 20.99 -4.16
CA ARG A 127 -17.09 21.93 -3.67
C ARG A 127 -17.07 21.81 -2.16
N THR A 128 -16.34 20.84 -1.64
CA THR A 128 -16.00 20.84 -0.23
C THR A 128 -15.06 22.02 -0.01
N VAL A 129 -15.54 23.04 0.71
CA VAL A 129 -14.61 23.82 1.52
C VAL A 129 -13.98 22.78 2.45
N ALA A 130 -12.65 22.70 2.49
CA ALA A 130 -11.98 21.88 3.50
C ALA A 130 -12.33 22.48 4.86
N ILE A 131 -13.47 22.07 5.42
CA ILE A 131 -13.84 22.40 6.79
C ILE A 131 -12.92 21.51 7.62
N PRO A 132 -11.90 22.05 8.31
CA PRO A 132 -11.22 21.25 9.32
C PRO A 132 -12.30 20.76 10.27
N VAL A 133 -12.29 19.47 10.60
CA VAL A 133 -13.25 18.84 11.52
C VAL A 133 -13.17 19.57 12.86
N LEU A 134 -13.94 20.65 12.97
CA LEU A 134 -14.17 21.41 14.17
C LEU A 134 -15.29 20.67 14.87
N ILE A 135 -14.83 19.68 15.64
CA ILE A 135 -15.56 18.90 16.62
C ILE A 135 -16.62 19.78 17.32
N ASP A 136 -17.88 19.37 17.20
CA ASP A 136 -18.96 19.59 18.18
C ASP A 136 -19.06 20.97 18.86
N GLY A 137 -19.06 22.06 18.09
CA GLY A 137 -19.38 23.39 18.61
C GLY A 137 -20.82 23.51 19.18
N PHE A 138 -21.73 22.60 18.84
CA PHE A 138 -23.13 22.65 19.26
C PHE A 138 -23.37 22.21 20.71
N ASN A 139 -22.63 21.21 21.21
CA ASN A 139 -22.77 20.74 22.59
C ASN A 139 -22.10 21.69 23.61
N LEU A 140 -21.05 22.40 23.20
CA LEU A 140 -20.36 23.39 24.04
C LEU A 140 -21.21 24.64 24.29
N LEU A 141 -21.99 25.07 23.30
CA LEU A 141 -22.85 26.26 23.41
C LEU A 141 -24.07 26.02 24.32
N MET A 142 -24.60 24.79 24.33
CA MET A 142 -25.71 24.39 25.22
C MET A 142 -25.28 24.14 26.67
N GLY A 143 -23.99 23.89 26.93
CA GLY A 143 -23.44 23.74 28.29
C GLY A 143 -23.08 25.05 28.99
N VAL A 144 -22.88 26.13 28.24
CA VAL A 144 -22.48 27.46 28.78
C VAL A 144 -23.68 28.36 29.08
N ILE A 145 -24.89 27.97 28.67
CA ILE A 145 -26.15 28.68 28.98
C ILE A 145 -26.83 28.10 30.25
N ALA A 146 -26.11 27.26 31.01
CA ALA A 146 -26.47 26.84 32.37
C ALA A 146 -25.77 27.73 33.42
#